data_AF-A0A1I9XS76-F1
#
_entry.id   AF-A0A1I9XS76-F1
#
_cell.length_a   1.000
_cell.length_b   1.000
_cell.length_c   1.000
_cell.angle_alpha   90.00
_cell.angle_beta   90.00
_cell.angle_gamma   90.00
#
_symmetry.space_group_name_H-M   'P 1'
#
loop_
_entity.id
_entity.type
_entity.pdbx_description
1 polymer ?
#
loop_
_entity_poly.entity_id
_entity_poly.type
_entity_poly.pdbx_seq_one_letter_code
_entity_poly.pdbx_strand_id
1 'polypeptide(L)'
;MIKLSYPNMAFDEQELIDTIEASNSKNYMVQGQRVVTLGNHPKKNSFDVWLRKRFPKKQDTKLADNYVIDALLKTGKFTATNDICPDSGRLCKSIRLA
;
A
#
# COMPACT_ATOMS: atom_id res chain seq x y z
N MET A 1 -7.89 12.31 -1.86
CA MET A 1 -8.05 11.69 -0.53
C MET A 1 -8.65 10.30 -0.66
N ILE A 2 -7.93 9.28 -0.19
CA ILE A 2 -8.39 7.89 -0.14
C ILE A 2 -8.78 7.55 1.29
N LYS A 3 -10.04 7.12 1.49
CA LYS A 3 -10.54 6.70 2.80
C LYS A 3 -10.10 5.27 3.09
N LEU A 4 -9.74 5.00 4.34
CA LEU A 4 -9.55 3.65 4.85
C LEU A 4 -10.92 3.05 5.22
N SER A 5 -10.97 1.73 5.42
CA SER A 5 -12.14 1.03 5.97
C SER A 5 -12.46 1.42 7.42
N TYR A 6 -11.57 2.18 8.07
CA TYR A 6 -11.74 2.72 9.41
C TYR A 6 -12.30 4.15 9.36
N PRO A 7 -13.32 4.48 10.17
CA PRO A 7 -13.88 5.82 10.23
C PRO A 7 -12.82 6.90 10.52
N ASN A 8 -12.94 8.04 9.85
CA ASN A 8 -12.07 9.22 10.02
C ASN A 8 -10.58 8.97 9.72
N MET A 9 -10.25 7.90 9.00
CA MET A 9 -8.89 7.63 8.54
C MET A 9 -8.83 7.75 7.02
N ALA A 10 -7.96 8.62 6.53
CA ALA A 10 -7.72 8.83 5.11
C ALA A 10 -6.28 9.30 4.88
N PHE A 11 -5.76 9.08 3.69
CA PHE A 11 -4.47 9.62 3.24
C PHE A 11 -4.65 10.38 1.93
N ASP A 12 -3.71 11.29 1.64
CA ASP A 12 -3.65 11.92 0.34
C ASP A 12 -3.03 10.96 -0.68
N GLU A 13 -3.72 10.74 -1.80
CA GLU A 13 -3.19 9.89 -2.86
C GLU A 13 -1.91 10.48 -3.46
N GLN A 14 -1.73 11.80 -3.44
CA GLN A 14 -0.51 12.42 -3.95
C GLN A 14 0.71 11.99 -3.14
N GLU A 15 0.63 11.88 -1.81
CA GLU A 15 1.73 11.36 -1.00
C GLU A 15 2.12 9.92 -1.38
N LEU A 16 1.14 9.11 -1.80
CA LEU A 16 1.39 7.75 -2.26
C LEU A 16 2.08 7.76 -3.64
N ILE A 17 1.63 8.61 -4.55
CA ILE A 17 2.25 8.80 -5.88
C ILE A 17 3.71 9.22 -5.69
N ASP A 18 3.95 10.28 -4.92
CA ASP A 18 5.29 10.80 -4.65
C ASP A 18 6.19 9.73 -4.01
N THR A 19 5.63 8.90 -3.12
CA THR A 19 6.38 7.77 -2.54
C THR A 19 6.77 6.74 -3.60
N ILE A 20 5.87 6.41 -4.50
CA ILE A 20 6.13 5.42 -5.57
C ILE A 20 7.18 5.96 -6.53
N GLU A 21 7.08 7.22 -6.93
CA GLU A 21 8.04 7.89 -7.82
C GLU A 21 9.43 7.99 -7.18
N ALA A 22 9.51 8.35 -5.90
CA ALA A 22 10.77 8.44 -5.16
C ALA A 22 11.48 7.09 -4.97
N SER A 23 10.78 5.96 -5.14
CA SER A 23 11.32 4.61 -4.92
C SER A 23 12.29 4.11 -6.01
N ASN A 24 12.68 4.96 -6.96
CA ASN A 24 13.69 4.72 -8.00
C ASN A 24 13.50 3.41 -8.78
N SER A 25 12.61 3.44 -9.79
CA SER A 25 12.58 2.63 -11.04
C SER A 25 11.39 1.70 -11.31
N LYS A 26 10.42 1.56 -10.39
CA LYS A 26 9.40 0.50 -10.52
C LYS A 26 7.99 0.98 -10.82
N ASN A 27 7.67 2.26 -10.62
CA ASN A 27 6.32 2.82 -10.77
C ASN A 27 5.24 2.02 -10.02
N TYR A 28 5.62 1.10 -9.11
CA TYR A 28 4.72 0.22 -8.38
C TYR A 28 5.13 0.07 -6.93
N MET A 29 4.15 -0.25 -6.08
CA MET A 29 4.34 -0.67 -4.70
C MET A 29 3.59 -1.98 -4.45
N VAL A 30 4.24 -2.93 -3.80
CA VAL A 30 3.60 -4.21 -3.42
C VAL A 30 2.50 -3.93 -2.40
N GLN A 31 1.29 -4.46 -2.59
CA GLN A 31 0.16 -4.23 -1.68
C GLN A 31 0.49 -4.74 -0.26
N GLY A 32 0.93 -6.00 -0.18
CA GLY A 32 1.52 -6.59 1.03
C GLY A 32 0.58 -6.84 2.21
N GLN A 33 -0.73 -6.71 2.03
CA GLN A 33 -1.80 -7.02 2.99
C GLN A 33 -1.54 -8.26 3.86
N ARG A 34 -1.40 -8.10 5.19
CA ARG A 34 -1.29 -9.25 6.13
C ARG A 34 -1.89 -8.96 7.50
N VAL A 35 -2.42 -9.97 8.18
CA VAL A 35 -2.88 -9.86 9.58
C VAL A 35 -1.74 -10.26 10.52
N VAL A 36 -0.81 -9.32 10.72
CA VAL A 36 0.39 -9.47 11.56
C VAL A 36 0.69 -8.12 12.23
N THR A 37 1.50 -8.10 13.29
CA THR A 37 2.03 -6.86 13.86
C THR A 37 2.99 -6.16 12.89
N LEU A 38 3.17 -4.85 13.03
CA LEU A 38 4.07 -4.08 12.16
C LEU A 38 5.50 -4.62 12.22
N GLY A 39 5.99 -4.94 13.43
CA GLY A 39 7.34 -5.46 13.65
C GLY A 39 7.59 -6.81 12.96
N ASN A 40 6.55 -7.63 12.80
CA ASN A 40 6.62 -8.95 12.17
C ASN A 40 6.23 -8.94 10.68
N HIS A 41 6.06 -7.77 10.07
CA HIS A 41 5.61 -7.69 8.68
C HIS A 41 6.73 -8.11 7.71
N PRO A 42 6.56 -9.21 6.94
CA PRO A 42 7.64 -9.74 6.09
C PRO A 42 7.90 -8.88 4.85
N LYS A 43 6.98 -7.97 4.51
CA LYS A 43 7.10 -7.06 3.36
C LYS A 43 7.26 -5.63 3.85
N LYS A 44 8.45 -5.27 4.29
CA LYS A 44 8.75 -4.01 4.99
C LYS A 44 8.54 -2.77 4.11
N ASN A 45 8.55 -2.95 2.79
CA ASN A 45 8.40 -1.89 1.80
C ASN A 45 7.04 -1.93 1.07
N SER A 46 6.04 -2.60 1.65
CA SER A 46 4.71 -2.70 1.07
C SER A 46 3.81 -1.52 1.41
N PHE A 47 2.74 -1.37 0.62
CA PHE A 47 1.68 -0.40 0.83
C PHE A 47 0.98 -0.58 2.19
N ASP A 48 0.76 -1.81 2.64
CA ASP A 48 0.23 -2.08 3.99
C ASP A 48 1.14 -1.48 5.09
N VAL A 49 2.46 -1.66 4.97
CA VAL A 49 3.42 -1.07 5.92
C VAL A 49 3.47 0.45 5.80
N TRP A 50 3.41 0.98 4.58
CA TRP A 50 3.37 2.43 4.33
C TRP A 50 2.16 3.10 5.01
N LEU A 51 0.98 2.46 4.97
CA LEU A 51 -0.21 2.91 5.71
C LEU A 51 -0.03 2.77 7.22
N ARG A 52 0.43 1.61 7.72
CA ARG A 52 0.61 1.37 9.16
C ARG A 52 1.52 2.41 9.82
N LYS A 53 2.57 2.86 9.13
CA LYS A 53 3.47 3.92 9.61
C LYS A 53 2.79 5.29 9.71
N ARG A 54 1.76 5.57 8.91
CA ARG A 54 0.98 6.82 8.93
C ARG A 54 -0.14 6.82 9.97
N PHE A 55 -0.54 5.65 10.45
CA PHE A 55 -1.62 5.51 11.42
C PHE A 55 -1.14 4.77 12.68
N PRO A 56 -0.39 5.44 13.59
CA PRO A 56 0.23 4.80 14.75
C PRO A 56 -0.77 4.04 15.64
N LYS A 57 -1.99 4.56 15.79
CA LYS A 57 -3.08 3.92 16.56
C LYS A 57 -3.57 2.60 15.96
N LYS A 58 -3.15 2.26 14.73
CA LYS A 58 -3.55 1.06 13.98
C LYS A 58 -2.37 0.35 13.31
N GLN A 59 -1.14 0.58 13.78
CA GLN A 59 0.06 0.02 13.16
C GLN A 59 0.10 -1.52 13.11
N ASP A 60 -0.50 -2.19 14.10
CA ASP A 60 -0.58 -3.66 14.17
C ASP A 60 -1.82 -4.23 13.48
N THR A 61 -2.53 -3.41 12.70
CA THR A 61 -3.71 -3.79 11.96
C THR A 61 -3.43 -3.73 10.46
N LYS A 62 -4.03 -4.64 9.69
CA LYS A 62 -4.01 -4.59 8.22
C LYS A 62 -4.77 -3.36 7.76
N LEU A 63 -4.14 -2.47 7.00
CA LEU A 63 -4.73 -1.21 6.55
C LEU A 63 -4.89 -1.12 5.03
N ALA A 64 -4.12 -1.86 4.24
CA ALA A 64 -4.23 -1.87 2.78
C ALA A 64 -5.29 -2.86 2.26
N ASP A 65 -6.42 -3.03 2.95
CA ASP A 65 -7.44 -4.01 2.56
C ASP A 65 -8.08 -3.75 1.18
N ASN A 66 -8.93 -4.68 0.72
CA ASN A 66 -9.52 -4.59 -0.61
C ASN A 66 -10.34 -3.31 -0.82
N TYR A 67 -10.97 -2.77 0.25
CA TYR A 67 -11.71 -1.51 0.15
C TYR A 67 -10.77 -0.35 -0.23
N VAL A 68 -9.59 -0.28 0.39
CA VAL A 68 -8.58 0.75 0.07
C VAL A 68 -8.01 0.56 -1.33
N ILE A 69 -7.73 -0.69 -1.73
CA ILE A 69 -7.25 -0.97 -3.08
C ILE A 69 -8.30 -0.55 -4.12
N ASP A 70 -9.56 -0.93 -3.95
CA ASP A 70 -10.63 -0.54 -4.88
C ASP A 70 -10.82 0.98 -4.93
N ALA A 71 -10.66 1.68 -3.80
CA ALA A 71 -10.70 3.14 -3.76
C ALA A 71 -9.57 3.78 -4.57
N LEU A 72 -8.36 3.22 -4.52
CA LEU A 72 -7.23 3.67 -5.36
C LEU A 72 -7.50 3.43 -6.84
N LEU A 73 -7.97 2.24 -7.22
CA LEU A 73 -8.24 1.92 -8.62
C LEU A 73 -9.33 2.82 -9.22
N LYS A 74 -10.34 3.19 -8.43
CA LYS A 74 -11.41 4.09 -8.84
C LYS A 74 -10.93 5.50 -9.20
N THR A 75 -9.75 5.94 -8.77
CA THR A 75 -9.24 7.26 -9.14
C THR A 75 -8.69 7.30 -10.55
N GLY A 76 -8.46 6.14 -11.18
CA GLY A 76 -7.86 6.04 -12.51
C GLY A 76 -6.36 6.34 -12.54
N LYS A 77 -5.75 6.70 -11.41
CA LYS A 77 -4.31 6.96 -11.28
C LYS A 77 -3.50 5.72 -10.94
N PHE A 78 -4.18 4.63 -10.58
CA PHE A 78 -3.56 3.38 -10.16
C PHE A 78 -4.15 2.19 -10.90
N THR A 79 -3.31 1.20 -11.16
CA THR A 79 -3.71 -0.11 -11.68
C THR A 79 -3.26 -1.22 -10.74
N ALA A 80 -4.04 -2.30 -10.64
CA ALA A 80 -3.65 -3.50 -9.90
C ALA A 80 -2.94 -4.46 -10.85
N THR A 81 -1.77 -4.95 -10.45
CA THR A 81 -0.98 -5.90 -11.25
C THR A 81 -0.23 -6.89 -10.35
N ASN A 82 0.58 -7.76 -10.95
CA ASN A 82 1.50 -8.63 -10.24
C ASN A 82 2.94 -8.27 -10.63
N ASP A 83 3.74 -7.91 -9.63
CA ASP A 83 5.14 -7.53 -9.80
C ASP A 83 6.06 -8.36 -8.89
N ILE A 84 7.35 -8.41 -9.25
CA ILE A 84 8.37 -9.04 -8.41
C ILE A 84 8.51 -8.25 -7.12
N CYS A 85 8.19 -8.88 -5.99
CA CYS A 85 8.31 -8.25 -4.69
C CYS A 85 9.78 -8.11 -4.29
N PRO A 86 10.26 -6.89 -3.96
CA PRO A 86 11.65 -6.70 -3.56
C PRO A 86 11.99 -7.43 -2.25
N ASP A 87 11.01 -7.56 -1.35
CA ASP A 87 11.24 -8.20 -0.04
C ASP A 87 11.27 -9.74 -0.11
N SER A 88 10.67 -10.36 -1.13
CA SER A 88 10.53 -11.83 -1.18
C SER A 88 10.98 -12.49 -2.49
N GLY A 89 11.32 -11.73 -3.53
CA GLY A 89 11.71 -12.24 -4.86
C GLY A 89 10.61 -12.95 -5.65
N ARG A 90 9.38 -12.99 -5.11
CA ARG A 90 8.22 -13.69 -5.70
C ARG A 90 7.26 -12.69 -6.34
N LEU A 91 6.49 -13.13 -7.34
CA LEU A 91 5.36 -12.37 -7.87
C LEU A 91 4.35 -12.10 -6.75
N CYS A 92 3.94 -10.84 -6.63
CA CYS A 92 3.00 -10.36 -5.62
C CYS A 92 2.07 -9.32 -6.21
N LYS A 93 0.86 -9.23 -5.66
CA LYS A 93 -0.07 -8.15 -5.97
C LYS A 93 0.56 -6.79 -5.63
N SER A 94 0.49 -5.87 -6.56
CA SER A 94 1.00 -4.50 -6.46
C SER A 94 -0.06 -3.51 -6.91
N ILE A 95 0.17 -2.25 -6.56
CA ILE A 95 -0.47 -1.08 -7.17
C ILE A 95 0.61 -0.37 -8.00
N ARG A 96 0.28 -0.01 -9.24
CA ARG A 96 1.17 0.69 -10.17
C ARG A 96 0.55 2.01 -10.60
N LEU A 97 1.35 3.05 -10.79
CA LEU A 97 0.90 4.29 -11.40
C LEU A 97 0.41 4.02 -12.83
N ALA A 98 -0.77 4.53 -13.17
CA ALA A 98 -1.41 4.36 -14.48
C ALA A 98 -0.76 5.24 -15.56
#